data_AF-A0AAJ0CTP2-F1
#
_entry.id   AF-A0AAJ0CTP2-F1
#
_cell.length_a   1.000
_cell.length_b   1.000
_cell.length_c   1.000
_cell.angle_alpha   90.00
_cell.angle_beta   90.00
_cell.angle_gamma   90.00
#
_symmetry.space_group_name_H-M   'P 1'
#
loop_
_entity.id
_entity.type
_entity.pdbx_description
1 polymer ?
#
loop_
_entity_poly.entity_id
_entity_poly.type
_entity_poly.pdbx_seq_one_letter_code
_entity_poly.pdbx_strand_id
1 'polypeptide(L)'
;MRARTVPLQCGNEEALHHGKVTVQEVGHWFRLFHTFENDDCNGEEDMIEDTPSQASRTNFNRPIGRDSCPDKPGMDPVRNFMDYSSEECHTEFTSGQAARMYELFKKYRAQPILYDQVYG
;
A
#
# COMPACT_ATOMS: atom_id res chain seq x y z
N MET A 1 -5.72 24.91 8.43
CA MET A 1 -5.48 23.46 8.27
C MET A 1 -4.01 23.26 7.93
N ARG A 2 -3.29 22.39 8.65
CA ARG A 2 -1.92 21.97 8.27
C ARG A 2 -2.00 20.54 7.74
N ALA A 3 -1.47 20.29 6.55
CA ALA A 3 -1.31 18.94 6.05
C ALA A 3 -0.18 18.27 6.83
N ARG A 4 -0.53 17.29 7.67
CA ARG A 4 0.40 16.50 8.52
C ARG A 4 0.90 15.23 7.80
N THR A 5 0.84 15.19 6.47
CA THR A 5 1.15 14.01 5.65
C THR A 5 2.25 14.27 4.63
N VAL A 6 2.73 15.51 4.52
CA VAL A 6 3.82 15.91 3.63
C VAL A 6 5.13 15.82 4.41
N PRO A 7 6.23 15.30 3.83
CA PRO A 7 7.54 15.32 4.48
C PRO A 7 7.89 16.73 4.94
N LEU A 8 8.04 16.93 6.25
CA LEU A 8 8.55 18.18 6.81
C LEU A 8 10.02 17.99 7.15
N GLN A 9 10.88 18.81 6.55
CA GLN A 9 12.26 18.92 6.97
C GLN A 9 12.35 19.97 8.10
N CYS A 10 12.80 19.52 9.28
CA CYS A 10 13.13 20.27 10.50
C CYS A 10 12.20 21.43 10.90
N GLY A 11 11.28 21.16 11.84
CA GLY A 11 10.54 22.21 12.53
C GLY A 11 9.45 21.65 13.44
N ASN A 12 9.84 21.29 14.66
CA ASN A 12 9.05 21.23 15.90
C ASN A 12 7.57 20.87 15.77
N GLU A 13 7.25 19.56 15.75
CA GLU A 13 6.05 18.97 16.38
C GLU A 13 6.06 17.42 16.19
N GLU A 14 6.52 16.72 17.23
CA GLU A 14 6.25 15.34 17.72
C GLU A 14 5.87 14.13 16.81
N ALA A 15 5.79 14.23 15.49
CA ALA A 15 5.77 13.06 14.60
C ALA A 15 6.55 13.40 13.33
N LEU A 16 7.65 12.70 13.09
CA LEU A 16 8.36 12.83 11.82
C LEU A 16 7.46 12.23 10.73
N HIS A 17 6.82 13.09 9.95
CA HIS A 17 6.02 12.64 8.81
C HIS A 17 6.96 12.34 7.65
N HIS A 18 7.03 11.08 7.22
CA HIS A 18 7.95 10.61 6.19
C HIS A 18 7.34 10.70 4.78
N GLY A 19 6.10 11.21 4.67
CA GLY A 19 5.38 11.31 3.40
C GLY A 19 4.90 9.97 2.85
N LYS A 20 4.90 8.92 3.67
CA LYS A 20 4.57 7.57 3.22
C LYS A 20 3.06 7.36 3.11
N VAL A 21 2.25 8.19 3.78
CA VAL A 21 0.82 8.32 3.47
C VAL A 21 0.61 8.67 1.99
N THR A 22 1.39 9.58 1.40
CA THR A 22 1.25 9.88 -0.04
C THR A 22 1.54 8.65 -0.90
N VAL A 23 2.51 7.82 -0.52
CA VAL A 23 2.81 6.56 -1.21
C VAL A 23 1.62 5.59 -1.14
N GLN A 24 1.01 5.44 0.05
CA GLN A 24 -0.19 4.63 0.25
C GLN A 24 -1.38 5.11 -0.61
N GLU A 25 -1.67 6.41 -0.61
CA GLU A 25 -2.76 6.98 -1.39
C GLU A 25 -2.54 6.84 -2.91
N VAL A 26 -1.29 6.94 -3.37
CA VAL A 26 -0.94 6.64 -4.77
C VAL A 26 -1.15 5.15 -5.06
N GLY A 27 -0.83 4.26 -4.12
CA GLY A 27 -1.17 2.83 -4.21
C GLY A 27 -2.67 2.59 -4.42
N HIS A 28 -3.52 3.25 -3.63
CA HIS A 28 -4.97 3.21 -3.81
C HIS A 28 -5.42 3.77 -5.17
N TRP A 29 -4.79 4.84 -5.66
CA TRP A 29 -5.07 5.35 -7.00
C TRP A 29 -4.78 4.28 -8.08
N PHE A 30 -3.70 3.51 -7.94
CA PHE A 30 -3.40 2.34 -8.77
C PHE A 30 -4.20 1.07 -8.43
N ARG A 31 -5.23 1.18 -7.58
CA ARG A 31 -6.18 0.11 -7.20
C ARG A 31 -5.54 -1.03 -6.38
N LEU A 32 -4.60 -0.68 -5.52
CA LEU A 32 -4.20 -1.54 -4.40
C LEU A 32 -5.19 -1.39 -3.24
N PHE A 33 -5.55 -2.50 -2.64
CA PHE A 33 -6.34 -2.57 -1.41
C PHE A 33 -5.43 -2.56 -0.18
N HIS A 34 -6.00 -2.40 1.02
CA HIS A 34 -5.23 -2.62 2.24
C HIS A 34 -4.83 -4.08 2.35
N THR A 35 -3.67 -4.36 2.94
CA THR A 35 -3.19 -5.75 3.14
C THR A 35 -4.12 -6.58 4.03
N PHE A 36 -4.96 -5.89 4.82
CA PHE A 36 -5.94 -6.46 5.74
C PHE A 36 -7.39 -6.27 5.29
N GLU A 37 -7.61 -5.98 4.01
CA GLU A 37 -8.95 -5.78 3.47
C GLU A 37 -9.87 -6.97 3.82
N ASN A 38 -11.14 -6.67 4.10
CA ASN A 38 -12.16 -7.59 4.65
C ASN A 38 -11.93 -8.07 6.11
N ASP A 39 -10.83 -7.70 6.76
CA ASP A 39 -10.51 -8.04 8.16
C ASP A 39 -10.60 -9.56 8.44
N ASP A 40 -10.08 -10.39 7.53
CA ASP A 40 -10.09 -11.85 7.64
C ASP A 40 -8.76 -12.50 7.19
N CYS A 41 -8.69 -13.83 7.25
CA CYS A 41 -7.52 -14.62 6.84
C CYS A 41 -7.87 -15.56 5.67
N ASN A 42 -8.74 -15.16 4.74
CA ASN A 42 -9.16 -16.05 3.65
C ASN A 42 -8.10 -16.20 2.56
N GLY A 43 -7.12 -15.30 2.47
CA GLY A 43 -6.08 -15.27 1.43
C GLY A 43 -6.45 -14.50 0.17
N GLU A 44 -7.55 -13.75 0.21
CA GLU A 44 -8.02 -12.89 -0.88
C GLU A 44 -8.22 -11.45 -0.40
N GLU A 45 -7.59 -11.07 0.72
CA GLU A 45 -7.77 -9.78 1.38
C GLU A 45 -7.48 -8.65 0.37
N ASP A 46 -6.22 -8.51 -0.05
CA ASP A 46 -5.81 -7.46 -0.97
C ASP A 46 -5.85 -7.88 -2.46
N MET A 47 -6.26 -9.13 -2.72
CA MET A 47 -6.30 -9.77 -4.04
C MET A 47 -4.90 -9.87 -4.71
N ILE A 48 -3.85 -10.07 -3.92
CA ILE A 48 -2.45 -10.18 -4.38
C ILE A 48 -1.76 -11.36 -3.67
N GLU A 49 -1.42 -12.39 -4.45
CA GLU A 49 -0.90 -13.66 -3.95
C GLU A 49 0.40 -13.56 -3.13
N ASP A 50 1.27 -12.59 -3.44
CA ASP A 50 2.55 -12.43 -2.75
C ASP A 50 2.49 -11.50 -1.53
N THR A 51 1.31 -11.01 -1.17
CA THR A 51 1.06 -10.34 0.12
C THR A 51 0.61 -11.40 1.15
N PRO A 52 1.33 -11.59 2.27
CA PRO A 52 0.86 -12.47 3.35
C PRO A 52 -0.50 -12.01 3.91
N SER A 53 -1.38 -12.97 4.24
CA SER A 53 -2.70 -12.69 4.84
C SER A 53 -2.57 -11.92 6.15
N GLN A 54 -3.48 -10.97 6.37
CA GLN A 54 -3.51 -10.12 7.56
C GLN A 54 -4.96 -9.86 7.98
N ALA A 55 -5.36 -10.31 9.18
CA ALA A 55 -6.74 -10.23 9.65
C ALA A 55 -7.18 -8.84 10.10
N SER A 56 -6.23 -7.94 10.33
CA SER A 56 -6.54 -6.59 10.82
C SER A 56 -5.36 -5.67 10.63
N ARG A 57 -5.62 -4.36 10.57
CA ARG A 57 -4.60 -3.32 10.50
C ARG A 57 -3.58 -3.33 11.64
N THR A 58 -2.34 -2.95 11.36
CA THR A 58 -1.38 -2.59 12.41
C THR A 58 -1.76 -1.24 12.99
N ASN A 59 -1.86 -1.10 14.31
CA ASN A 59 -2.44 0.08 14.96
C ASN A 59 -1.43 1.24 15.11
N PHE A 60 -0.92 1.77 13.98
CA PHE A 60 0.03 2.89 13.91
C PHE A 60 1.30 2.70 14.77
N ASN A 61 1.71 1.46 14.98
CA ASN A 61 2.90 1.07 15.75
C ASN A 61 3.88 0.24 14.87
N ARG A 62 4.93 -0.31 15.50
CA ARG A 62 5.97 -1.15 14.86
C ARG A 62 6.15 -2.47 15.59
N PRO A 63 5.17 -3.38 15.52
CA PRO A 63 5.29 -4.67 16.19
C PRO A 63 6.32 -5.55 15.47
N ILE A 64 7.08 -6.32 16.23
CA ILE A 64 8.01 -7.33 15.70
C ILE A 64 7.31 -8.68 15.76
N GLY A 65 7.30 -9.42 14.64
CA GLY A 65 6.73 -10.77 14.58
C GLY A 65 5.21 -10.79 14.77
N ARG A 66 4.51 -9.75 14.29
CA ARG A 66 3.04 -9.74 14.30
C ARG A 66 2.54 -10.77 13.30
N ASP A 67 1.65 -11.63 13.76
CA ASP A 67 1.00 -12.66 12.96
C ASP A 67 -0.46 -12.75 13.41
N SER A 68 -1.34 -12.17 12.60
CA SER A 68 -2.78 -12.20 12.83
C SER A 68 -3.46 -13.41 12.18
N CYS A 69 -2.73 -14.12 11.30
CA CYS A 69 -3.21 -15.27 10.54
C CYS A 69 -2.23 -16.46 10.67
N PRO A 70 -2.07 -17.04 11.89
CA PRO A 70 -1.02 -18.03 12.15
C PRO A 70 -1.19 -19.37 11.43
N ASP A 71 -2.40 -19.65 10.93
CA ASP A 71 -2.70 -20.83 10.10
C ASP A 71 -2.39 -20.59 8.60
N LYS A 72 -1.91 -19.40 8.23
CA LYS A 72 -1.51 -19.01 6.87
C LYS A 72 0.00 -18.81 6.79
N PRO A 73 0.60 -18.96 5.59
CA PRO A 73 2.03 -18.73 5.42
C PRO A 73 2.38 -17.24 5.53
N GLY A 74 3.46 -16.96 6.26
CA GLY A 74 4.04 -15.61 6.37
C GLY A 74 3.76 -14.94 7.71
N MET A 75 4.23 -13.71 7.85
CA MET A 75 3.92 -12.81 8.96
C MET A 75 3.13 -11.65 8.39
N ASP A 76 2.40 -10.93 9.24
CA ASP A 76 1.68 -9.75 8.79
C ASP A 76 2.64 -8.78 8.08
N PRO A 77 2.27 -8.23 6.91
CA PRO A 77 3.13 -7.39 6.09
C PRO A 77 3.24 -5.95 6.66
N VAL A 78 3.69 -5.81 7.91
CA VAL A 78 3.79 -4.55 8.68
C VAL A 78 4.75 -3.51 8.09
N ARG A 79 5.47 -3.84 7.02
CA ARG A 79 6.36 -2.93 6.30
C ARG A 79 5.79 -2.53 4.93
N ASN A 80 4.65 -3.09 4.55
CA ASN A 80 3.99 -2.77 3.31
C ASN A 80 3.39 -1.37 3.37
N PHE A 81 3.46 -0.62 2.28
CA PHE A 81 2.85 0.72 2.21
C PHE A 81 1.31 0.68 2.33
N MET A 82 0.68 -0.48 2.14
CA MET A 82 -0.78 -0.65 2.22
C MET A 82 -1.28 -1.15 3.58
N ASP A 83 -0.41 -1.21 4.61
CA ASP A 83 -0.82 -1.43 6.01
C ASP A 83 -0.92 -0.09 6.78
N TYR A 84 -1.52 -0.08 7.97
CA TYR A 84 -1.60 1.11 8.86
C TYR A 84 -0.56 1.12 9.97
N SER A 85 0.57 0.45 9.77
CA SER A 85 1.71 0.58 10.69
C SER A 85 2.24 2.03 10.71
N SER A 86 3.11 2.35 11.66
CA SER A 86 3.71 3.69 11.69
C SER A 86 4.48 4.01 10.40
N GLU A 87 4.49 5.27 9.94
CA GLU A 87 5.20 5.64 8.71
C GLU A 87 6.70 5.28 8.74
N GLU A 88 7.33 5.19 9.90
CA GLU A 88 8.72 4.73 10.01
C GLU A 88 8.91 3.29 9.52
N CYS A 89 7.85 2.45 9.57
CA CYS A 89 7.88 1.04 9.21
C CYS A 89 7.79 0.77 7.71
N HIS A 90 7.03 1.59 6.98
CA HIS A 90 6.71 1.28 5.58
C HIS A 90 7.96 1.38 4.70
N THR A 91 8.30 0.33 3.97
CA THR A 91 9.48 0.32 3.10
C THR A 91 9.25 -0.27 1.72
N GLU A 92 8.14 -0.96 1.49
CA GLU A 92 7.99 -1.77 0.28
C GLU A 92 6.56 -1.91 -0.24
N PHE A 93 6.49 -2.11 -1.55
CA PHE A 93 5.40 -2.84 -2.20
C PHE A 93 5.92 -4.22 -2.57
N THR A 94 5.03 -5.20 -2.70
CA THR A 94 5.37 -6.52 -3.26
C THR A 94 5.52 -6.46 -4.78
N SER A 95 6.04 -7.54 -5.37
CA SER A 95 6.14 -7.63 -6.84
C SER A 95 4.75 -7.77 -7.48
N GLY A 96 3.84 -8.49 -6.83
CA GLY A 96 2.44 -8.62 -7.23
C GLY A 96 1.68 -7.29 -7.17
N GLN A 97 1.93 -6.47 -6.14
CA GLN A 97 1.42 -5.10 -6.07
C GLN A 97 1.91 -4.25 -7.25
N ALA A 98 3.22 -4.28 -7.55
CA ALA A 98 3.76 -3.56 -8.70
C ALA A 98 3.14 -4.02 -10.03
N ALA A 99 2.99 -5.34 -10.22
CA ALA A 99 2.36 -5.90 -11.41
C ALA A 99 0.88 -5.47 -11.54
N ARG A 100 0.10 -5.55 -10.46
CA ARG A 100 -1.30 -5.11 -10.43
C ARG A 100 -1.45 -3.63 -10.77
N MET A 101 -0.60 -2.77 -10.19
CA MET A 101 -0.60 -1.33 -10.50
C MET A 101 -0.38 -1.10 -12.00
N TYR A 102 0.60 -1.79 -12.60
CA TYR A 102 0.91 -1.66 -14.02
C TYR A 102 -0.23 -2.14 -14.92
N GLU A 103 -0.79 -3.32 -14.65
CA GLU A 103 -1.89 -3.89 -15.43
C GLU A 103 -3.15 -3.01 -15.38
N LEU A 104 -3.50 -2.50 -14.20
CA LEU A 104 -4.69 -1.65 -14.04
C LEU A 104 -4.48 -0.24 -14.58
N PHE A 105 -3.26 0.29 -14.53
CA PHE A 105 -2.92 1.53 -15.23
C PHE A 105 -3.13 1.38 -16.74
N LYS A 106 -2.55 0.33 -17.35
CA LYS A 106 -2.73 0.06 -18.79
C LYS A 106 -4.21 -0.09 -19.16
N LYS A 107 -4.98 -0.81 -18.34
CA LYS A 107 -6.39 -1.10 -18.64
C LYS A 107 -7.30 0.12 -18.54
N TYR A 108 -7.08 0.99 -17.56
CA TYR A 108 -8.05 2.04 -17.23
C TYR A 108 -7.56 3.48 -17.47
N ARG A 109 -6.25 3.69 -17.63
CA ARG A 109 -5.64 5.04 -17.58
C ARG A 109 -4.61 5.31 -18.66
N ALA A 110 -3.99 4.28 -19.23
CA ALA A 110 -3.26 4.43 -20.46
C ALA A 110 -4.29 4.63 -21.59
N GLN A 111 -4.65 5.88 -21.86
CA GLN A 111 -5.30 6.21 -23.13
C GLN A 111 -4.34 5.78 -24.25
N PRO A 112 -4.82 5.09 -25.29
CA PRO A 112 -4.07 5.04 -26.54
C PRO A 112 -3.89 6.49 -26.96
N ILE A 113 -2.65 6.96 -27.00
CA ILE A 113 -2.37 8.19 -27.73
C ILE A 113 -2.85 7.89 -29.15
N LEU A 114 -3.93 8.52 -29.59
CA LEU A 114 -4.47 8.40 -30.94
C LEU A 114 -3.49 9.06 -31.92
N TYR A 115 -2.29 8.51 -32.07
CA TYR A 115 -1.32 8.97 -33.05
C TYR A 115 -1.74 8.48 -34.45
N ASP A 116 -2.34 7.29 -34.52
CA ASP A 116 -2.72 6.64 -35.79
C ASP A 116 -4.09 7.09 -36.35
N GLN A 117 -4.85 7.95 -35.66
CA GLN A 117 -6.14 8.49 -36.16
C GLN A 117 -6.10 9.98 -36.52
N VAL A 118 -5.00 10.69 -36.24
CA VAL A 118 -4.89 12.15 -36.45
C VAL A 118 -3.89 12.53 -37.54
N TYR A 119 -2.93 11.65 -37.86
CA TYR A 119 -1.90 11.91 -38.87
C TYR A 119 -1.83 10.86 -39.99
N GLY A 120 -2.92 10.12 -40.22
CA GLY A 120 -3.10 9.21 -41.36
C GLY A 120 -3.98 9.82 -42.43
#